data_AF-A0A6J1LZ60-F1
#
_entry.id   AF-A0A6J1LZ60-F1
#
_cell.length_a   1.000
_cell.length_b   1.000
_cell.length_c   1.000
_cell.angle_alpha   90.00
_cell.angle_beta   90.00
_cell.angle_gamma   90.00
#
_symmetry.space_group_name_H-M   'P 1'
#
loop_
_entity.id
_entity.type
_entity.pdbx_description
1 polymer ?
#
loop_
_entity_poly.entity_id
_entity_poly.type
_entity_poly.pdbx_seq_one_letter_code
_entity_poly.pdbx_strand_id
1 'polypeptide(L)' 'MLNPTRQQVLRLYKHLIKYGNHLKLTDKNYFLGRVRHEFRENRQLTSAQDIEFNFKRGETLLKKGRIL' A
#
# COMPACT_ATOMS: atom_id res chain seq x y z
N MET A 1 2.59 -5.32 19.50
CA MET A 1 2.15 -4.79 18.19
C MET A 1 3.37 -4.26 17.48
N LEU A 2 3.65 -4.72 16.25
CA LEU A 2 4.83 -4.33 15.48
C LEU A 2 4.42 -3.23 14.51
N ASN A 3 4.71 -1.98 14.87
CA ASN A 3 4.51 -0.87 13.96
C ASN A 3 5.55 -0.95 12.82
N PRO A 4 5.12 -0.89 11.55
CA PRO A 4 6.05 -0.91 10.43
C PRO A 4 6.94 0.33 10.48
N THR A 5 8.23 0.12 10.23
CA THR A 5 9.19 1.22 10.11
C THR A 5 8.85 2.08 8.88
N ARG A 6 9.28 3.35 8.90
CA ARG A 6 9.11 4.25 7.74
C ARG A 6 9.65 3.64 6.44
N GLN A 7 10.76 2.90 6.50
CA GLN A 7 11.33 2.23 5.34
C GLN A 7 10.41 1.13 4.80
N GLN A 8 9.81 0.32 5.67
CA GLN A 8 8.85 -0.71 5.27
C GLN A 8 7.62 -0.11 4.60
N VAL A 9 7.07 0.99 5.14
CA VAL A 9 5.94 1.70 4.55
C VAL A 9 6.28 2.24 3.15
N LEU A 10 7.45 2.86 2.99
CA LEU A 10 7.90 3.37 1.69
C LEU A 10 8.16 2.24 0.67
N ARG A 11 8.67 1.09 1.14
CA ARG A 11 8.86 -0.10 0.29
C ARG A 11 7.51 -0.64 -0.18
N LEU A 12 6.53 -0.75 0.72
CA LEU A 12 5.18 -1.16 0.40
C LEU A 12 4.55 -0.24 -0.66
N TYR A 13 4.66 1.08 -0.49
CA TYR A 13 4.20 2.06 -1.47
C TYR A 13 4.83 1.81 -2.86
N LYS A 14 6.16 1.67 -2.94
CA LYS A 14 6.84 1.39 -4.22
C LYS A 14 6.38 0.08 -4.86
N HIS A 15 6.19 -0.97 -4.07
CA HIS A 15 5.70 -2.26 -4.58
C HIS A 15 4.26 -2.15 -5.11
N LEU A 16 3.38 -1.40 -4.44
CA LEU A 16 2.02 -1.16 -4.92
C LEU A 16 1.99 -0.38 -6.23
N ILE A 17 2.84 0.64 -6.38
CA ILE A 17 2.98 1.37 -7.65
C ILE A 17 3.46 0.42 -8.77
N LYS A 18 4.47 -0.41 -8.49
CA LYS A 18 4.97 -1.41 -9.45
C LYS A 18 3.89 -2.43 -9.82
N TYR A 19 3.11 -2.91 -8.86
CA TYR A 19 1.96 -3.78 -9.09
C TYR A 19 0.94 -3.12 -10.02
N GLY A 20 0.55 -1.89 -9.71
CA GLY A 20 -0.40 -1.10 -10.50
C GLY A 20 0.01 -0.95 -11.96
N ASN A 21 1.31 -0.75 -12.22
CA ASN A 21 1.83 -0.64 -13.58
C ASN A 21 1.70 -1.93 -14.40
N HIS A 22 1.70 -3.10 -13.74
CA HIS A 22 1.54 -4.42 -14.37
C HIS A 22 0.08 -4.86 -14.54
N LEU A 23 -0.89 -4.12 -14.00
CA LEU A 23 -2.31 -4.44 -14.18
C LEU A 23 -2.68 -4.37 -15.66
N LYS A 24 -3.30 -5.42 -16.19
CA LYS A 24 -3.75 -5.49 -17.60
C LYS A 24 -5.23 -5.18 -17.77
N LEU A 25 -6.04 -5.58 -16.79
CA LEU A 25 -7.51 -5.56 -16.88
C LEU A 25 -8.15 -4.43 -16.06
N THR A 26 -7.34 -3.60 -15.40
CA THR A 26 -7.80 -2.55 -14.50
C THR A 26 -7.24 -1.22 -14.96
N ASP A 27 -8.01 -0.14 -14.80
CA ASP A 27 -7.52 1.21 -15.04
C ASP A 27 -6.34 1.51 -14.09
N LYS A 28 -5.15 1.62 -14.69
CA LYS A 28 -3.90 1.89 -13.98
C LYS A 28 -3.93 3.26 -13.31
N ASN A 29 -4.49 4.27 -13.97
CA ASN A 29 -4.54 5.63 -13.44
C ASN A 29 -5.46 5.70 -12.23
N TYR A 30 -6.61 5.02 -12.30
CA TYR A 30 -7.51 4.91 -11.17
C TYR A 30 -6.83 4.20 -9.99
N PHE A 31 -6.21 3.04 -10.23
CA PHE A 31 -5.52 2.29 -9.17
C PHE A 31 -4.39 3.10 -8.52
N LEU A 32 -3.51 3.70 -9.32
CA LEU A 32 -2.40 4.53 -8.83
C LEU A 32 -2.91 5.77 -8.09
N GLY A 33 -3.98 6.40 -8.59
CA GLY A 33 -4.65 7.52 -7.94
C GLY A 33 -5.17 7.13 -6.56
N ARG A 34 -5.85 5.99 -6.47
CA ARG A 34 -6.37 5.45 -5.21
C ARG A 34 -5.27 5.16 -4.19
N VAL A 35 -4.18 4.49 -4.61
CA VAL A 35 -3.02 4.21 -3.74
C VAL A 35 -2.41 5.52 -3.23
N ARG A 36 -2.19 6.51 -4.10
CA ARG A 36 -1.63 7.81 -3.70
C ARG A 36 -2.54 8.54 -2.72
N HIS A 37 -3.85 8.51 -2.94
CA HIS A 37 -4.83 9.13 -2.07
C HIS A 37 -4.80 8.48 -0.68
N GLU A 38 -4.90 7.16 -0.57
CA GLU A 38 -4.90 6.49 0.75
C GLU A 38 -3.60 6.73 1.54
N PHE A 39 -2.43 6.78 0.90
CA PHE A 39 -1.18 7.11 1.59
C PHE A 39 -1.10 8.58 2.01
N ARG A 40 -1.78 9.50 1.30
CA ARG A 40 -1.83 10.92 1.67
C ARG A 40 -2.79 11.16 2.82
N GLU A 41 -3.99 10.59 2.77
CA GLU A 41 -4.99 10.69 3.84
C GLU A 41 -4.45 10.09 5.15
N ASN A 42 -3.82 8.92 5.08
CA ASN A 42 -3.26 8.25 6.26
C ASN A 42 -1.88 8.78 6.68
N ARG A 43 -1.38 9.89 6.09
CA ARG A 43 -0.06 10.44 6.42
C ARG A 43 0.05 10.90 7.87
N GLN A 44 -1.05 11.39 8.43
CA GLN A 44 -1.15 11.88 9.81
C GLN A 44 -1.76 10.84 10.75
N LEU A 45 -1.93 9.60 10.30
CA LEU A 45 -2.46 8.53 11.12
C LEU A 45 -1.46 8.21 12.24
N THR A 46 -1.88 8.38 13.49
CA THR A 46 -1.04 8.17 14.69
C THR A 46 -1.39 6.89 15.44
N SER A 47 -2.57 6.31 15.17
CA SER A 47 -3.02 5.06 15.78
C SER A 47 -2.19 3.87 15.29
N ALA A 48 -1.48 3.23 16.21
CA ALA A 48 -0.66 2.05 15.92
C ALA A 48 -1.45 0.90 15.29
N GLN A 49 -2.68 0.66 15.78
CA GLN A 49 -3.55 -0.38 15.26
C GLN A 49 -3.97 -0.11 13.81
N ASP A 50 -4.32 1.13 13.51
CA ASP A 50 -4.75 1.50 12.16
C ASP A 50 -3.57 1.49 11.17
N ILE A 51 -2.37 1.89 11.62
CA ILE A 51 -1.15 1.79 10.82
C ILE A 51 -0.87 0.31 10.50
N GLU A 52 -0.91 -0.57 11.50
CA GLU A 52 -0.67 -2.00 11.33
C GLU A 52 -1.70 -2.64 10.39
N PHE A 53 -2.98 -2.30 10.56
CA PHE A 53 -4.07 -2.78 9.72
C PHE A 53 -3.89 -2.38 8.26
N ASN A 54 -3.65 -1.09 8.00
CA ASN A 54 -3.46 -0.57 6.64
C ASN A 54 -2.20 -1.16 5.99
N PHE A 55 -1.11 -1.32 6.76
CA PHE A 55 0.12 -1.93 6.27
C PHE A 55 -0.12 -3.40 5.86
N LYS A 56 -0.72 -4.21 6.73
CA LYS A 56 -1.06 -5.62 6.45
C LYS A 56 -2.03 -5.74 5.27
N ARG A 57 -2.99 -4.82 5.14
CA ARG A 57 -3.91 -4.76 4.00
C ARG A 57 -3.15 -4.59 2.68
N GLY A 58 -2.21 -3.66 2.62
CA GLY A 58 -1.37 -3.45 1.44
C GLY A 58 -0.49 -4.66 1.12
N GLU A 59 0.14 -5.28 2.12
CA GLU A 59 0.95 -6.50 1.93
C GLU A 59 0.10 -7.66 1.42
N THR A 60 -1.11 -7.84 1.95
CA THR A 60 -2.03 -8.91 1.54
C THR A 60 -2.43 -8.76 0.07
N LEU A 61 -2.64 -7.53 -0.39
CA LEU A 61 -2.93 -7.26 -1.80
C LEU A 61 -1.76 -7.68 -2.70
N LEU A 62 -0.52 -7.38 -2.31
CA LEU A 62 0.68 -7.78 -3.06
C LEU A 62 0.91 -9.30 -3.03
N LYS A 63 0.68 -9.97 -1.90
CA LYS A 63 0.76 -11.43 -1.78
C LYS A 63 -0.27 -12.11 -2.69
N LYS A 64 -1.51 -11.62 -2.70
CA LYS A 64 -2.55 -12.11 -3.63
C LYS A 64 -2.19 -11.86 -5.09
N GLY A 65 -1.52 -10.75 -5.38
CA GLY A 65 -0.93 -10.44 -6.68
C GLY A 65 0.35 -11.21 -7.03
N ARG A 66 0.83 -12.11 -6.15
CA ARG A 66 2.09 -12.86 -6.28
C ARG A 66 3.33 -11.97 -6.49
N ILE A 67 3.35 -10.78 -5.90
CA ILE A 67 4.49 -9.84 -5.97
C ILE A 67 5.42 -9.94 -4.75
N LEU A 68 4.91 -10.47 -3.63
CA LEU A 68 5.61 -10.70 -2.38
C LEU A 68 5.47 -12.17 -1.96
#